data_AF-A0A923YC03-F1
#
_entry.id   AF-A0A923YC03-F1
#
_cell.length_a   1.000
_cell.length_b   1.000
_cell.length_c   1.000
_cell.angle_alpha   90.00
_cell.angle_beta   90.00
_cell.angle_gamma   90.00
#
_symmetry.space_group_name_H-M   'P 1'
#
loop_
_entity.id
_entity.type
_entity.pdbx_description
1 polymer ?
#
loop_
_entity_poly.entity_id
_entity_poly.type
_entity_poly.pdbx_seq_one_letter_code
_entity_poly.pdbx_strand_id
1 'polypeptide(L)'
;EMYLSDLQPAMKPSDAFAYIAHRKTERVPIDDLEGRITTSLLTPYPPGIPLLIPGERFNKKIVDYLKFTRQFNAAFPGFDTDVHGLVESDGDAETHCYFVDCVRAE
;
A
#
# COMPACT_ATOMS: atom_id res chain seq x y z
N GLU A 1 2.50 -11.63 12.63
CA GLU A 1 3.07 -12.35 11.46
C GLU A 1 3.27 -11.51 10.20
N MET A 2 2.64 -10.34 10.05
CA MET A 2 2.75 -9.51 8.84
C MET A 2 4.19 -9.25 8.39
N TYR A 3 5.05 -8.75 9.28
CA TYR A 3 6.48 -8.51 9.01
C TYR A 3 7.33 -9.79 8.83
N LEU A 4 6.76 -10.96 9.11
CA LEU A 4 7.41 -12.26 8.90
C LEU A 4 6.87 -12.96 7.65
N SER A 5 6.01 -12.29 6.87
CA SER A 5 5.53 -12.82 5.61
C SER A 5 6.63 -12.79 4.55
N ASP A 6 6.54 -13.71 3.58
CA ASP A 6 7.49 -13.75 2.48
C ASP A 6 7.33 -12.49 1.60
N LEU A 7 8.40 -11.71 1.52
CA LEU A 7 8.48 -10.50 0.70
C LEU A 7 9.22 -10.83 -0.59
N GLN A 8 8.59 -10.54 -1.73
CA GLN A 8 9.16 -10.85 -3.03
C GLN A 8 9.71 -9.57 -3.69
N PRO A 9 11.05 -9.42 -3.80
CA PRO A 9 11.64 -8.33 -4.56
C PRO A 9 11.46 -8.62 -6.06
N ALA A 10 10.72 -7.75 -6.77
CA ALA A 10 10.48 -7.88 -8.20
C ALA A 10 11.44 -7.03 -9.04
N MET A 11 11.92 -5.92 -8.48
CA MET A 11 12.90 -5.04 -9.13
C MET A 11 13.68 -4.25 -8.08
N LYS A 12 14.74 -3.54 -8.50
CA LYS A 12 15.54 -2.71 -7.59
C LYS A 12 14.70 -1.53 -7.08
N PRO A 13 14.89 -1.11 -5.82
CA PRO A 13 14.18 0.06 -5.28
C PRO A 13 14.41 1.34 -6.08
N SER A 14 15.63 1.56 -6.59
CA SER A 14 15.94 2.69 -7.46
C SER A 14 15.11 2.71 -8.73
N ASP A 15 14.90 1.53 -9.32
CA ASP A 15 14.19 1.38 -10.58
C ASP A 15 12.70 1.58 -10.34
N ALA A 16 12.13 0.98 -9.29
CA ALA A 16 10.74 1.18 -8.91
C ALA A 16 10.43 2.65 -8.58
N PHE A 17 11.33 3.33 -7.85
CA PHE A 17 11.17 4.76 -7.56
C PHE A 17 11.22 5.62 -8.83
N ALA A 18 12.10 5.30 -9.78
CA ALA A 18 12.19 6.02 -11.05
C ALA A 18 10.89 5.97 -11.89
N TYR A 19 10.04 4.96 -11.69
CA TYR A 19 8.75 4.88 -12.38
C TYR A 19 7.85 6.08 -12.06
N ILE A 20 7.95 6.64 -10.85
CA ILE A 20 7.22 7.86 -10.47
C ILE A 20 7.63 9.02 -11.38
N ALA A 21 8.94 9.26 -11.54
CA ALA A 21 9.47 10.32 -12.38
C ALA A 21 9.14 10.12 -13.87
N HIS A 22 9.13 8.88 -14.33
CA HIS A 22 8.75 8.52 -15.70
C HIS A 22 7.24 8.45 -15.93
N ARG A 23 6.43 8.80 -14.93
CA ARG A 23 4.97 8.69 -14.94
C ARG A 23 4.48 7.27 -15.29
N LYS A 24 5.26 6.24 -14.99
CA LYS A 24 4.95 4.81 -15.19
C LYS A 24 4.28 4.18 -13.96
N THR A 25 3.71 5.01 -13.09
CA THR A 25 2.97 4.59 -11.89
C THR A 25 1.47 4.64 -12.18
N GLU A 26 0.71 3.75 -11.55
CA GLU A 26 -0.74 3.81 -11.52
C GLU A 26 -1.28 3.64 -10.10
N ARG A 27 -2.44 4.24 -9.84
CA ARG A 27 -3.10 4.16 -8.55
C ARG A 27 -4.01 2.93 -8.52
N VAL A 28 -3.77 2.03 -7.57
CA VAL A 28 -4.45 0.74 -7.48
C VAL A 28 -5.26 0.67 -6.19
N PRO A 29 -6.55 0.29 -6.23
CA PRO A 29 -7.35 0.12 -5.02
C PRO A 29 -6.83 -1.04 -4.19
N ILE A 30 -6.98 -0.98 -2.87
CA ILE A 30 -6.44 -2.01 -1.98
C ILE A 30 -6.93 -3.43 -2.28
N ASP A 31 -8.12 -3.55 -2.87
CA ASP A 31 -8.70 -4.84 -3.23
C ASP A 31 -7.99 -5.53 -4.40
N ASP A 32 -7.26 -4.77 -5.23
CA ASP A 32 -6.56 -5.25 -6.43
C ASP A 32 -5.03 -5.19 -6.30
N LEU A 33 -4.51 -5.06 -5.06
CA LEU A 33 -3.07 -4.92 -4.82
C LEU A 33 -2.30 -6.22 -4.90
N GLU A 34 -2.92 -7.39 -4.72
CA GLU A 34 -2.17 -8.65 -4.66
C GLU A 34 -1.36 -8.90 -5.95
N GLY A 35 -0.06 -9.13 -5.79
CA GLY A 35 0.88 -9.32 -6.91
C GLY A 35 1.40 -8.03 -7.55
N ARG A 36 0.85 -6.86 -7.22
CA ARG A 36 1.31 -5.55 -7.71
C ARG A 36 2.65 -5.17 -7.07
N ILE A 37 3.39 -4.27 -7.72
CA ILE A 37 4.71 -3.81 -7.25
C ILE A 37 4.59 -2.38 -6.77
N THR A 38 4.95 -2.09 -5.52
CA THR A 38 4.89 -0.72 -5.00
C THR A 38 6.00 0.17 -5.58
N THR A 39 5.69 1.44 -5.87
CA THR A 39 6.72 2.45 -6.23
C THR A 39 7.19 3.28 -5.04
N SER A 40 6.49 3.16 -3.91
CA SER A 40 6.69 3.99 -2.72
C SER A 40 6.87 3.12 -1.47
N LEU A 41 7.37 3.72 -0.40
CA LEU A 41 7.41 3.07 0.90
C LEU A 41 5.98 2.91 1.44
N LEU A 42 5.68 1.73 1.98
CA LEU A 42 4.47 1.48 2.73
C LEU A 42 4.85 1.30 4.22
N THR A 43 4.45 2.25 5.07
CA THR A 43 4.90 2.28 6.47
C THR A 43 3.72 2.51 7.42
N PRO A 44 3.18 1.44 8.04
CA PRO A 44 2.15 1.56 9.06
C PRO A 44 2.66 2.19 10.35
N TYR A 45 1.85 3.00 11.00
CA TYR A 45 2.13 3.60 12.31
C TYR A 45 1.00 3.34 13.32
N PRO A 46 1.32 2.81 14.52
CA PRO A 46 2.60 2.22 14.94
C PRO A 46 2.86 0.85 14.27
N PRO A 47 4.11 0.33 14.20
CA PRO A 47 5.35 0.80 14.85
C PRO A 47 6.18 1.82 14.05
N GLY A 48 5.85 2.12 12.79
CA GLY A 48 6.61 3.08 11.98
C GLY A 48 7.85 2.53 11.27
N ILE A 49 7.95 1.22 11.11
CA ILE A 49 8.99 0.60 10.26
C ILE A 49 8.41 0.19 8.89
N PRO A 50 9.19 0.29 7.80
CA PRO A 50 8.71 -0.07 6.47
C PRO A 50 8.18 -1.50 6.43
N LEU A 51 6.96 -1.65 5.93
CA LEU A 51 6.34 -2.93 5.62
C LEU A 51 6.68 -3.39 4.20
N LEU A 52 6.70 -2.43 3.25
CA LEU A 52 7.19 -2.65 1.89
C LEU A 52 8.13 -1.53 1.49
N ILE A 53 9.19 -1.91 0.76
CA ILE A 53 10.06 -0.99 0.05
C ILE A 53 9.73 -0.95 -1.44
N PRO A 54 10.04 0.16 -2.15
CA PRO A 54 9.86 0.24 -3.59
C PRO A 54 10.44 -0.99 -4.32
N GLY A 55 9.68 -1.56 -5.24
CA GLY A 55 10.09 -2.73 -6.03
C GLY A 55 9.70 -4.07 -5.44
N GLU A 56 9.14 -4.11 -4.23
CA GLU A 56 8.56 -5.32 -3.65
C GLU A 56 7.11 -5.54 -4.07
N ARG A 57 6.72 -6.82 -4.12
CA ARG A 57 5.34 -7.21 -4.43
C ARG A 57 4.47 -7.31 -3.19
N PHE A 58 3.24 -6.85 -3.34
CA PHE A 58 2.17 -7.11 -2.37
C PHE A 58 1.83 -8.59 -2.34
N ASN A 59 1.90 -9.19 -1.15
CA ASN A 59 1.37 -10.52 -0.89
C ASN A 59 0.00 -10.44 -0.22
N LYS A 60 -0.69 -11.58 -0.15
CA LYS A 60 -2.00 -11.70 0.50
C LYS A 60 -2.04 -11.16 1.94
N LYS A 61 -1.02 -11.45 2.76
CA LYS A 61 -0.98 -11.03 4.18
C LYS A 61 -0.95 -9.50 4.33
N ILE A 62 -0.22 -8.81 3.45
CA ILE A 62 -0.14 -7.34 3.44
C ILE A 62 -1.47 -6.75 2.96
N VAL A 63 -2.06 -7.31 1.91
CA VAL A 63 -3.35 -6.86 1.39
C VAL A 63 -4.45 -7.04 2.44
N ASP A 64 -4.49 -8.19 3.11
CA ASP A 64 -5.44 -8.48 4.19
C ASP A 64 -5.26 -7.49 5.37
N TYR A 65 -4.03 -7.09 5.70
CA TYR A 65 -3.75 -6.06 6.70
C TYR A 65 -4.29 -4.68 6.30
N LEU A 66 -4.07 -4.24 5.05
CA LEU A 66 -4.59 -2.95 4.58
C LEU A 66 -6.12 -2.91 4.57
N LYS A 67 -6.78 -4.04 4.24
CA LYS A 67 -8.23 -4.17 4.33
C LYS A 67 -8.71 -4.08 5.77
N PHE A 68 -7.99 -4.68 6.72
CA PHE A 68 -8.25 -4.51 8.14
C PHE A 68 -8.10 -3.04 8.58
N THR A 69 -7.04 -2.35 8.16
CA THR A 69 -6.85 -0.90 8.44
C THR A 69 -8.02 -0.06 7.94
N ARG A 70 -8.47 -0.28 6.70
CA ARG A 70 -9.67 0.39 6.15
C ARG A 70 -10.90 0.18 7.04
N GLN A 71 -11.16 -1.07 7.45
CA GLN A 71 -12.30 -1.41 8.29
C GLN A 71 -12.18 -0.82 9.70
N PHE A 72 -10.97 -0.80 10.25
CA PHE A 72 -10.70 -0.24 11.58
C PHE A 72 -10.93 1.27 11.60
N ASN A 73 -10.38 2.01 10.64
CA ASN A 73 -10.54 3.46 10.55
C ASN A 73 -12.03 3.84 10.39
N ALA A 74 -12.76 3.13 9.52
CA ALA A 74 -14.20 3.33 9.35
C ALA A 74 -15.01 3.05 10.63
N ALA A 75 -14.60 2.05 11.42
CA ALA A 75 -15.28 1.67 12.67
C ALA A 75 -14.96 2.62 13.84
N PHE A 76 -13.79 3.27 13.82
CA PHE A 76 -13.30 4.12 14.91
C PHE A 76 -12.81 5.50 14.42
N PRO A 77 -13.70 6.36 13.90
CA PRO A 77 -13.31 7.69 13.43
C PRO A 77 -12.59 8.50 14.53
N GLY A 78 -11.44 9.08 14.19
CA GLY A 78 -10.59 9.84 15.12
C GLY A 78 -9.56 9.01 15.88
N PHE A 79 -9.53 7.69 15.68
CA PHE A 79 -8.48 6.77 16.16
C PHE A 79 -7.78 6.07 15.00
N ASP A 80 -7.66 6.77 13.88
CA ASP A 80 -7.20 6.18 12.63
C ASP A 80 -5.78 5.64 12.76
N THR A 81 -5.58 4.45 12.19
CA THR A 81 -4.24 3.92 11.96
C THR A 81 -3.70 4.57 10.69
N ASP A 82 -2.62 5.32 10.83
CA ASP A 82 -1.96 5.97 9.70
C ASP A 82 -1.01 4.98 9.00
N VAL A 83 -1.07 4.96 7.67
CA VAL A 83 -0.19 4.13 6.85
C VAL A 83 0.40 5.01 5.76
N HIS A 84 1.67 5.39 5.92
CA HIS A 84 2.37 6.14 4.89
C HIS A 84 2.36 5.33 3.58
N GLY A 85 1.98 5.97 2.48
CA GLY A 85 1.91 5.36 1.16
C GLY A 85 0.54 4.79 0.82
N LEU A 86 -0.36 4.73 1.81
CA LEU A 86 -1.78 4.47 1.60
C LEU A 86 -2.50 5.81 1.38
N VAL A 87 -3.08 5.99 0.20
CA VAL A 87 -3.78 7.21 -0.18
C VAL A 87 -5.28 7.01 0.02
N GLU A 88 -5.89 7.89 0.81
CA GLU A 88 -7.33 7.98 0.95
C GLU A 88 -7.90 8.94 -0.10
N SER A 89 -9.07 8.60 -0.67
CA SER A 89 -9.84 9.52 -1.49
C SER A 89 -10.97 10.11 -0.66
N ASP A 90 -11.23 11.42 -0.83
CA ASP A 90 -12.33 12.18 -0.20
C ASP A 90 -13.71 11.76 -0.76
N GLY A 91 -14.01 10.47 -0.80
CA GLY A 91 -15.34 9.94 -1.12
C GLY A 91 -16.29 10.06 0.07
N ASP A 92 -17.60 9.91 -0.18
CA ASP A 92 -18.62 9.86 0.88
C ASP A 92 -18.20 8.86 1.97
N ALA A 93 -18.41 9.22 3.24
CA ALA A 93 -17.94 8.50 4.43
C ALA A 93 -18.38 7.02 4.51
N GLU A 94 -19.31 6.61 3.65
CA GLU A 94 -19.78 5.22 3.53
C GLU A 94 -18.82 4.32 2.73
N THR A 95 -17.89 4.90 1.97
CA THR A 95 -16.88 4.17 1.18
C THR A 95 -15.51 4.86 1.21
N HIS A 96 -14.80 4.75 2.34
CA HIS A 96 -13.38 5.09 2.41
C HIS A 96 -12.59 4.25 1.38
N CYS A 97 -12.30 4.85 0.23
CA CYS A 97 -11.56 4.20 -0.84
C CYS A 97 -10.08 4.46 -0.63
N TYR A 98 -9.35 3.41 -0.30
CA TYR A 98 -7.90 3.45 -0.13
C TYR A 98 -7.19 2.90 -1.37
N PHE A 99 -6.06 3.51 -1.69
CA PHE A 99 -5.26 3.19 -2.86
C PHE A 99 -3.77 3.19 -2.52
N VAL A 100 -2.98 2.49 -3.34
CA VAL A 100 -1.51 2.59 -3.32
C VAL A 100 -0.99 2.78 -4.74
N ASP A 101 0.04 3.60 -4.86
CA ASP A 101 0.73 3.86 -6.12
C ASP A 101 1.67 2.68 -6.44
N CYS A 102 1.41 2.02 -7.57
CA CYS A 102 2.11 0.83 -8.03
C CYS A 102 2.74 1.04 -9.41
N VAL A 103 3.71 0.20 -9.75
CA VAL A 103 4.20 0.08 -11.12
C VAL A 103 3.03 -0.29 -12.02
N ARG A 104 2.84 0.49 -13.08
CA ARG A 104 1.76 0.27 -14.06
C ARG A 104 1.89 -1.11 -14.70
N ALA A 105 0.80 -1.87 -14.71
CA ALA A 105 0.72 -3.12 -15.46
C ALA A 105 0.87 -2.85 -16.96
N GLU A 106 1.59 -3.72 -17.66
CA GLU A 106 1.71 -3.71 -19.12
C GLU A 106 0.43 -4.21 -19.80
#